data_AF-A0A5E6RL31-F1
#
_entry.id   AF-A0A5E6RL31-F1
#
_cell.length_a   1.000
_cell.length_b   1.000
_cell.length_c   1.000
_cell.angle_alpha   90.00
_cell.angle_beta   90.00
_cell.angle_gamma   90.00
#
_symmetry.space_group_name_H-M   'P 1'
#
loop_
_entity.id
_entity.type
_entity.pdbx_description
1 polymer ?
#
loop_
_entity_poly.entity_id
_entity_poly.type
_entity_poly.pdbx_seq_one_letter_code
_entity_poly.pdbx_strand_id
1 'polypeptide(L)' 'MSRFIAVIHGWHVHSKGFNVHQLSATSHDEAQKEACWLNQQRDAPFDRCAYVVVEIDDREHLPRRLTWRERLTGKIQ' A
#
# COMPACT_ATOMS: atom_id res chain seq x y z
N MET A 1 -7.48 12.19 -9.88
CA MET A 1 -7.76 10.76 -10.12
C MET A 1 -6.88 9.98 -9.18
N SER A 2 -7.47 9.25 -8.24
CA SER A 2 -6.70 8.40 -7.34
C SER A 2 -5.91 7.38 -8.14
N ARG A 3 -4.61 7.24 -7.85
CA ARG A 3 -3.77 6.16 -8.38
C ARG A 3 -3.50 5.18 -7.25
N PHE A 4 -3.44 3.89 -7.58
CA PHE A 4 -3.17 2.86 -6.58
C PHE A 4 -1.78 2.27 -6.75
N ILE A 5 -1.12 1.96 -5.64
CA ILE A 5 0.12 1.18 -5.63
C ILE A 5 -0.05 -0.07 -4.76
N ALA A 6 0.55 -1.17 -5.15
CA ALA A 6 0.76 -2.34 -4.30
C ALA A 6 2.19 -2.32 -3.77
N VAL A 7 2.33 -2.30 -2.45
CA VAL A 7 3.61 -2.47 -1.77
C VAL A 7 3.69 -3.92 -1.31
N ILE A 8 4.57 -4.70 -1.93
CA ILE A 8 4.76 -6.12 -1.65
C ILE A 8 6.08 -6.31 -0.91
N HIS A 9 6.02 -6.96 0.25
CA HIS A 9 7.18 -7.33 1.03
C HIS A 9 7.40 -8.85 0.94
N GLY A 10 8.57 -9.26 0.47
CA GLY A 10 8.99 -10.66 0.43
C GLY A 10 10.02 -10.96 1.51
N TRP A 11 9.75 -11.96 2.35
CA TRP A 11 10.71 -12.48 3.31
C TRP A 11 11.34 -13.75 2.72
N HIS A 12 12.53 -13.58 2.16
CA HIS A 12 13.40 -14.66 1.73
C HIS A 12 14.63 -14.75 2.66
N VAL A 13 15.37 -15.87 2.61
CA VAL A 13 16.62 -16.09 3.38
C VAL A 13 17.61 -14.93 3.19
N HIS A 14 17.55 -14.26 2.04
CA HIS A 14 18.13 -12.94 1.82
C HIS A 14 16.99 -11.93 1.70
N SER A 15 16.82 -11.05 2.69
CA SER A 15 15.76 -10.04 2.68
C SER A 15 15.85 -9.17 1.42
N LYS A 16 14.78 -9.17 0.60
CA LYS A 16 14.72 -8.40 -0.65
C LYS A 16 14.05 -7.03 -0.50
N GLY A 17 13.64 -6.66 0.72
CA GLY A 17 12.97 -5.38 0.99
C GLY A 17 11.57 -5.31 0.37
N PHE A 18 11.14 -4.10 0.02
CA PHE A 18 9.82 -3.83 -0.53
C PHE A 18 9.88 -3.63 -2.06
N ASN A 19 8.94 -4.25 -2.77
CA ASN A 19 8.67 -3.95 -4.17
C ASN A 19 7.40 -3.12 -4.27
N VAL A 20 7.46 -2.02 -5.00
CA VAL A 20 6.31 -1.13 -5.22
C VAL A 20 5.87 -1.26 -6.67
N HIS A 21 4.62 -1.64 -6.87
CA HIS A 21 4.00 -1.76 -8.18
C HIS A 21 2.91 -0.71 -8.32
N GLN A 22 2.96 0.09 -9.39
CA GLN A 22 1.83 0.92 -9.76
C GLN A 22 0.74 0.03 -10.38
N LEU A 23 -0.50 0.21 -9.93
CA LEU A 23 -1.65 -0.57 -10.37
C LEU A 23 -2.42 0.17 -11.46
N SER A 24 -3.06 -0.57 -12.34
CA SER A 24 -3.94 -0.01 -13.38
C SER A 24 -5.39 0.18 -12.91
N ALA A 25 -5.73 -0.37 -11.74
CA ALA A 25 -7.04 -0.27 -11.13
C ALA A 25 -7.50 1.18 -10.88
N THR A 26 -8.81 1.40 -11.01
CA THR A 26 -9.45 2.70 -10.75
C THR A 26 -10.28 2.70 -9.47
N SER A 27 -10.50 1.52 -8.87
CA SER A 27 -11.20 1.34 -7.61
C SER A 27 -10.37 0.52 -6.63
N HIS A 28 -10.62 0.70 -5.33
CA HIS A 28 -9.89 -0.02 -4.29
C HIS A 28 -10.11 -1.55 -4.36
N ASP A 29 -11.30 -2.01 -4.74
CA ASP A 29 -11.60 -3.44 -4.89
C ASP A 29 -10.81 -4.08 -6.04
N GLU A 30 -10.76 -3.41 -7.20
CA GLU A 30 -9.93 -3.84 -8.33
C GLU A 30 -8.45 -3.82 -7.98
N ALA A 31 -8.00 -2.77 -7.29
CA ALA A 31 -6.62 -2.63 -6.84
C ALA A 31 -6.23 -3.79 -5.91
N GLN A 32 -7.15 -4.22 -5.03
CA GLN A 32 -6.93 -5.38 -4.18
C GLN A 32 -6.80 -6.69 -4.95
N LYS A 33 -7.64 -6.90 -5.97
CA LYS A 33 -7.55 -8.08 -6.83
C LYS A 33 -6.23 -8.11 -7.59
N GLU A 34 -5.82 -6.98 -8.16
CA GLU A 34 -4.56 -6.84 -8.91
C GLU A 34 -3.34 -7.09 -7.99
N ALA A 35 -3.33 -6.50 -6.79
CA ALA A 35 -2.27 -6.69 -5.81
C ALA A 35 -2.19 -8.15 -5.31
N CYS A 36 -3.34 -8.79 -5.06
CA CYS A 36 -3.40 -10.20 -4.68
C CYS A 36 -2.80 -11.10 -5.76
N TRP A 37 -3.16 -10.85 -7.03
CA TRP A 37 -2.61 -11.58 -8.17
C TRP A 37 -1.09 -11.41 -8.31
N LEU A 38 -0.59 -10.18 -8.19
CA LEU A 38 0.85 -9.89 -8.20
C LEU A 38 1.59 -10.60 -7.05
N ASN A 39 1.00 -10.65 -5.86
CA ASN A 39 1.56 -11.35 -4.72
C ASN A 39 1.62 -12.87 -4.95
N GLN A 40 0.57 -13.47 -5.51
CA GLN A 40 0.52 -14.90 -5.82
C GLN A 40 1.54 -15.31 -6.89
N GLN A 41 1.85 -14.46 -7.86
CA GLN A 41 2.90 -14.75 -8.85
C GLN A 41 4.30 -14.89 -8.24
N ARG A 42 4.51 -14.33 -7.05
CA ARG A 42 5.80 -14.38 -6.35
C ARG A 42 5.93 -15.59 -5.44
N ASP A 43 4.87 -16.37 -5.25
CA ASP A 43 4.87 -17.47 -4.27
C ASP A 43 5.82 -18.58 -4.73
N ALA A 44 7.01 -18.58 -4.16
CA ALA A 44 8.05 -19.57 -4.36
C ALA A 44 8.29 -20.28 -3.02
N PRO A 45 8.75 -21.55 -3.01
CA PRO A 45 8.80 -22.40 -1.81
C PRO A 45 9.59 -21.84 -0.60
N PHE A 46 10.29 -20.71 -0.76
CA PHE A 46 11.06 -20.02 0.28
C PHE A 46 10.86 -18.50 0.30
N ASP A 47 9.90 -17.93 -0.43
CA ASP A 47 9.60 -16.48 -0.45
C ASP A 47 8.16 -16.28 0.03
N ARG A 48 7.97 -16.17 1.35
CA ARG A 48 6.67 -15.74 1.87
C ARG A 48 6.51 -14.26 1.54
N CYS A 49 5.31 -13.84 1.18
CA CYS A 49 5.04 -12.47 0.81
C CYS A 49 3.76 -11.95 1.48
N ALA A 50 3.77 -10.66 1.80
CA ALA A 50 2.57 -9.89 2.14
C ALA A 50 2.55 -8.60 1.35
N TYR A 51 1.37 -8.04 1.21
CA TYR A 51 1.19 -6.82 0.44
C TYR A 51 0.19 -5.88 1.10
N VAL A 52 0.32 -4.60 0.77
CA VAL A 52 -0.61 -3.53 1.14
C VAL A 52 -0.93 -2.72 -0.10
N VAL A 53 -2.21 -2.43 -0.31
CA VAL A 53 -2.66 -1.47 -1.33
C VAL A 53 -2.68 -0.08 -0.70
N VAL A 54 -2.07 0.88 -1.37
CA VAL A 54 -2.07 2.28 -0.96
C VAL A 54 -2.74 3.08 -2.07
N GLU A 55 -3.82 3.77 -1.70
CA GLU A 55 -4.42 4.80 -2.55
C GLU A 55 -3.60 6.08 -2.42
N ILE A 56 -3.26 6.67 -3.57
CA ILE A 56 -2.61 7.96 -3.65
C ILE A 56 -3.56 8.88 -4.38
N ASP A 57 -4.22 9.74 -3.61
CA ASP A 57 -5.03 10.82 -4.15
C ASP A 57 -4.13 11.99 -4.61
N ASP A 58 -4.65 12.82 -5.50
CA ASP A 58 -3.96 14.03 -5.98
C ASP A 58 -3.88 15.11 -4.89
N ARG A 59 -4.63 14.94 -3.80
CA ARG A 59 -4.66 15.83 -2.66
C ARG A 59 -4.08 15.12 -1.46
N GLU A 60 -3.13 15.78 -0.79
CA GLU A 60 -2.72 15.35 0.54
C GLU A 60 -3.94 15.41 1.48
N HIS A 61 -4.35 14.23 1.95
CA HIS A 61 -5.36 14.11 2.98
C HIS A 61 -4.80 13.29 4.14
N LEU A 62 -5.13 13.70 5.35
CA LEU A 62 -4.75 12.94 6.53
C LEU A 62 -5.56 11.64 6.57
N PRO A 63 -4.92 10.49 6.86
CA PRO A 63 -5.59 9.18 6.88
C PRO A 63 -6.68 9.08 7.96
N ARG A 64 -6.68 10.01 8.93
CA ARG A 64 -7.69 10.13 9.97
C ARG A 64 -8.07 11.58 10.21
N ARG A 65 -9.25 11.79 10.81
CA ARG A 65 -9.63 13.10 11.33
C ARG A 65 -8.62 13.53 12.41
N LEU A 66 -8.17 14.79 12.30
CA LEU A 66 -7.37 15.41 13.35
C LEU A 66 -8.19 15.49 14.64
N THR A 67 -7.54 15.08 15.73
CA THR A 67 -8.03 15.33 17.09
C THR A 67 -8.09 16.84 17.33
N TRP A 68 -8.90 17.26 18.31
CA TRP A 68 -8.98 18.68 18.70
C TRP A 68 -7.63 19.28 19.04
N ARG A 69 -6.74 18.51 19.69
CA ARG A 69 -5.40 18.96 20.03
C ARG A 69 -4.57 19.24 18.78
N GLU A 70 -4.57 18.34 17.81
CA GLU A 70 -3.81 18.53 16.57
C GLU A 70 -4.37 19.68 15.74
N ARG A 71 -5.70 19.88 15.74
CA ARG A 71 -6.35 21.05 15.11
C ARG A 71 -5.91 22.37 15.75
N LEU A 72 -5.86 22.42 17.08
CA LEU A 72 -5.49 23.63 17.83
C LEU A 72 -4.00 23.93 17.78
N THR A 73 -3.16 22.88 17.80
CA THR A 73 -1.70 23.04 17.84
C THR A 73 -1.04 23.04 16.47
N GLY A 74 -1.75 22.58 15.42
CA GLY A 74 -1.20 22.37 14.10
C GLY A 74 -0.15 21.25 14.02
N LYS A 75 0.03 20.46 15.09
CA LYS A 75 1.04 19.38 15.16
C LYS A 75 0.34 18.04 15.05
N ILE A 76 0.74 17.25 14.05
CA ILE A 76 0.28 15.86 13.87
C ILE A 76 1.07 14.97 14.86
N GLN A 77 0.39 14.14 15.64
CA GLN A 77 0.99 13.20 16.60
C GLN A 77 0.69 11.74 16.24
#